data_AF-A0AAE4ISR2-F1
#
_entry.id   AF-A0AAE4ISR2-F1
#
_cell.length_a   1.000
_cell.length_b   1.000
_cell.length_c   1.000
_cell.angle_alpha   90.00
_cell.angle_beta   90.00
_cell.angle_gamma   90.00
#
_symmetry.space_group_name_H-M   'P 1'
#
loop_
_entity.id
_entity.type
_entity.pdbx_description
1 polymer ?
#
loop_
_entity_poly.entity_id
_entity_poly.type
_entity_poly.pdbx_seq_one_letter_code
_entity_poly.pdbx_strand_id
1 'polypeptide(L)'
;MMPYFKKLLFFAILILFTLSGNTQTLPPNVPSNGLIAWYPFNGNANDESTFNNDGVPSGGVALTTDRFGNSNSAYYFDGVDDFIEVDTTNNLLFNNSTSFTIN
;
A
#
# COMPACT_ATOMS: atom_id res chain seq x y z
N MET A 1 27.67 -29.07 -28.81
CA MET A 1 26.69 -28.02 -28.48
C MET A 1 27.09 -27.39 -27.15
N MET A 2 27.57 -26.15 -27.17
CA MET A 2 28.48 -25.60 -26.15
C MET A 2 27.77 -25.32 -24.79
N PRO A 3 28.31 -25.76 -23.64
CA PRO A 3 27.65 -25.71 -22.33
C PRO A 3 27.33 -24.29 -21.83
N TYR A 4 27.98 -23.27 -22.39
CA TYR A 4 27.76 -21.87 -22.04
C TYR A 4 26.45 -21.30 -22.58
N PHE A 5 25.92 -21.82 -23.69
CA PHE A 5 24.68 -21.32 -24.31
C PHE A 5 23.46 -21.54 -23.40
N LYS A 6 23.39 -22.69 -22.72
CA LYS A 6 22.30 -22.99 -21.77
C LYS A 6 22.36 -22.12 -20.51
N LYS A 7 23.57 -21.77 -20.02
CA LYS A 7 23.75 -20.87 -18.87
C LYS A 7 23.38 -19.43 -19.22
N LEU A 8 23.79 -18.95 -20.39
CA LEU A 8 23.43 -17.61 -20.88
C LEU A 8 21.91 -17.47 -21.06
N LEU A 9 21.26 -18.50 -21.59
CA LEU A 9 19.81 -18.55 -21.75
C LEU A 9 19.06 -18.58 -20.40
N PHE A 10 19.58 -19.31 -19.40
CA PHE A 10 19.00 -19.37 -18.06
C PHE A 10 19.07 -18.03 -17.31
N PHE A 11 20.21 -17.31 -17.41
CA PHE A 11 20.34 -15.97 -16.84
C PHE A 11 19.45 -14.93 -17.54
N ALA A 12 19.27 -15.02 -18.87
CA ALA A 12 18.36 -14.14 -19.60
C ALA A 12 16.90 -14.34 -19.19
N ILE A 13 16.46 -15.58 -18.95
CA ILE A 13 15.10 -15.90 -18.49
C ILE A 13 14.86 -15.41 -17.05
N LEU A 14 15.87 -15.50 -16.17
CA LEU A 14 15.77 -15.00 -14.80
C LEU A 14 15.61 -13.47 -14.75
N ILE A 15 16.35 -12.74 -15.60
CA ILE A 15 16.22 -11.28 -15.73
C ILE A 15 14.81 -10.89 -16.23
N LEU A 16 14.28 -11.62 -17.23
CA LEU A 16 12.92 -11.41 -17.74
C LEU A 16 11.82 -11.66 -16.68
N PHE A 17 12.02 -12.60 -15.76
CA PHE A 17 11.10 -12.86 -14.65
C PHE A 17 11.17 -11.78 -13.55
N THR A 18 12.31 -11.12 -13.37
CA THR A 18 12.45 -9.98 -12.43
C THR A 18 11.95 -8.65 -13.00
N LEU A 19 11.69 -8.58 -14.31
CA LEU A 19 11.22 -7.38 -15.01
C LEU A 19 9.69 -7.28 -15.12
N SER A 20 8.94 -8.26 -14.60
CA SER A 20 7.50 -8.10 -14.41
C SER A 20 7.26 -7.11 -13.27
N GLY A 21 7.32 -5.81 -13.58
CA GLY A 21 6.89 -4.77 -12.66
C GLY A 21 5.40 -4.98 -12.37
N ASN A 22 5.06 -5.26 -11.11
CA ASN A 22 3.67 -5.21 -10.66
C ASN A 22 3.25 -3.73 -10.74
N THR A 23 2.56 -3.34 -11.80
CA THR A 23 1.92 -2.03 -11.85
C THR A 23 0.71 -2.09 -10.94
N GLN A 24 0.79 -1.39 -9.81
CA GLN A 24 -0.34 -1.22 -8.91
C GLN A 24 -1.44 -0.43 -9.62
N THR A 25 -2.51 -1.11 -10.04
CA THR A 25 -3.66 -0.44 -10.67
C THR A 25 -4.63 0.00 -9.58
N LEU A 26 -4.80 1.31 -9.42
CA LEU A 26 -5.79 1.87 -8.50
C LEU A 26 -7.22 1.50 -8.97
N PRO A 27 -8.15 1.20 -8.04
CA PRO A 27 -9.56 1.01 -8.37
C PRO A 27 -10.16 2.25 -9.06
N PRO A 28 -11.18 2.09 -9.93
CA PRO A 28 -11.74 3.21 -10.70
C PRO A 28 -12.29 4.38 -9.87
N ASN A 29 -12.68 4.12 -8.62
CA ASN A 29 -13.22 5.11 -7.69
C ASN A 29 -12.14 5.84 -6.86
N VAL A 30 -10.87 5.49 -7.04
CA VAL A 30 -9.75 6.17 -6.38
C VAL A 30 -9.18 7.19 -7.37
N PRO A 31 -9.14 8.49 -7.02
CA PRO A 31 -8.53 9.50 -7.87
C PRO A 31 -7.06 9.15 -8.14
N SER A 32 -6.61 9.21 -9.39
CA SER A 32 -5.18 9.03 -9.70
C SER A 32 -4.40 10.34 -9.64
N ASN A 33 -5.07 11.48 -9.82
CA ASN A 33 -4.45 12.80 -9.77
C ASN A 33 -4.53 13.39 -8.35
N GLY A 34 -3.39 13.79 -7.80
CA GLY A 34 -3.29 14.39 -6.46
C GLY A 34 -3.45 13.39 -5.30
N LEU A 35 -3.52 12.09 -5.58
CA LEU A 35 -3.54 11.05 -4.56
C LEU A 35 -2.15 10.91 -3.94
N ILE A 36 -2.06 11.08 -2.63
CA ILE A 36 -0.81 10.99 -1.87
C ILE A 36 -0.77 9.82 -0.90
N ALA A 37 -1.92 9.20 -0.62
CA ALA A 37 -2.06 7.99 0.18
C ALA A 37 -3.41 7.31 -0.10
N TRP A 38 -3.46 5.97 -0.04
CA TRP A 38 -4.68 5.17 -0.17
C TRP A 38 -4.61 3.93 0.73
N TYR A 39 -5.47 3.88 1.75
CA TYR A 39 -5.55 2.75 2.69
C TYR A 39 -6.85 1.97 2.47
N PRO A 40 -6.84 0.89 1.67
CA PRO A 40 -8.05 0.10 1.43
C PRO A 40 -8.43 -0.82 2.59
N PHE A 41 -7.56 -0.94 3.60
CA PHE A 41 -7.71 -1.87 4.73
C PHE A 41 -8.00 -3.31 4.31
N ASN A 42 -7.38 -3.79 3.23
CA ASN A 42 -7.53 -5.12 2.64
C ASN A 42 -6.75 -6.22 3.41
N GLY A 43 -6.74 -6.15 4.74
CA GLY A 43 -6.00 -7.08 5.62
C GLY A 43 -4.71 -6.52 6.20
N ASN A 44 -4.40 -5.25 5.98
CA ASN A 44 -3.30 -4.51 6.62
C ASN A 44 -3.60 -3.01 6.62
N ALA A 45 -2.67 -2.19 7.14
CA ALA A 45 -2.75 -0.73 7.14
C ALA A 45 -1.79 -0.09 6.11
N ASN A 46 -1.43 -0.81 5.05
CA ASN A 46 -0.48 -0.34 4.06
C ASN A 46 -1.09 0.72 3.15
N ASP A 47 -0.23 1.63 2.69
CA ASP A 47 -0.56 2.61 1.66
C ASP A 47 -0.36 1.98 0.28
N GLU A 48 -1.46 1.75 -0.40
CA GLU A 48 -1.50 1.13 -1.73
C GLU A 48 -1.43 2.21 -2.84
N SER A 49 -1.00 3.43 -2.50
CA SER A 49 -0.58 4.45 -3.46
C SER A 49 0.89 4.27 -3.87
N THR A 50 1.38 5.15 -4.77
CA THR A 50 2.79 5.14 -5.18
C THR A 50 3.75 5.74 -4.16
N PHE A 51 3.26 6.14 -2.97
CA PHE A 51 4.04 6.89 -1.99
C PHE A 51 4.45 6.07 -0.76
N ASN A 52 3.94 4.84 -0.59
CA ASN A 52 4.37 3.90 0.44
C ASN A 52 4.36 4.48 1.86
N ASN A 53 3.35 5.29 2.19
CA ASN A 53 3.17 5.80 3.54
C ASN A 53 2.47 4.75 4.43
N ASP A 54 3.07 3.58 4.60
CA ASP A 54 2.42 2.48 5.32
C ASP A 54 2.09 2.87 6.78
N GLY A 55 0.89 2.49 7.23
CA GLY A 55 0.45 2.67 8.60
C GLY A 55 0.93 1.54 9.51
N VAL A 56 1.29 1.90 10.74
CA VAL A 56 1.67 0.98 11.82
C VAL A 56 0.56 0.97 12.88
N PRO A 57 -0.20 -0.13 13.01
CA PRO A 57 -1.23 -0.24 14.04
C PRO A 57 -0.60 -0.35 15.45
N SER A 58 -1.19 0.33 16.43
CA SER A 58 -0.74 0.39 17.84
C SER A 58 -1.93 0.36 18.80
N GLY A 59 -1.67 0.13 20.09
CA GLY A 59 -2.69 0.09 21.16
C GLY A 59 -3.43 -1.25 21.30
N GLY A 60 -3.25 -2.19 20.37
CA GLY A 60 -4.01 -3.45 20.34
C GLY A 60 -5.13 -3.45 19.30
N VAL A 61 -5.24 -2.38 18.52
CA VAL A 61 -6.11 -2.26 17.34
C VAL A 61 -6.02 -3.52 16.47
N ALA A 62 -7.19 -4.03 16.07
CA ALA A 62 -7.30 -5.30 15.37
C ALA A 62 -8.16 -5.17 14.11
N LEU A 63 -7.80 -5.97 13.11
CA LEU A 63 -8.63 -6.15 11.92
C LEU A 63 -10.00 -6.72 12.31
N THR A 64 -11.04 -6.20 11.67
CA THR A 64 -12.43 -6.59 11.88
C THR A 64 -13.19 -6.66 10.55
N THR A 65 -14.45 -7.05 10.63
CA THR A 65 -15.36 -7.09 9.50
C THR A 65 -15.84 -5.69 9.15
N ASP A 66 -15.82 -5.33 7.86
CA ASP A 66 -16.33 -4.03 7.39
C ASP A 66 -17.87 -3.94 7.43
N ARG A 67 -18.41 -2.78 7.02
CA ARG A 67 -19.87 -2.53 6.98
C ARG A 67 -20.64 -3.40 5.97
N PHE A 68 -19.95 -4.12 5.09
CA PHE A 68 -20.54 -4.97 4.05
C PHE A 68 -20.37 -6.46 4.36
N GLY A 69 -19.79 -6.82 5.51
CA GLY A 69 -19.58 -8.21 5.90
C GLY A 69 -18.25 -8.81 5.41
N ASN A 70 -17.36 -8.01 4.83
CA ASN A 70 -16.05 -8.48 4.38
C ASN A 70 -15.10 -8.58 5.59
N SER A 71 -14.58 -9.78 5.84
CA SER A 71 -13.62 -10.00 6.94
C SER A 71 -12.31 -9.25 6.70
N ASN A 72 -11.63 -8.85 7.79
CA ASN A 72 -10.34 -8.17 7.77
C ASN A 72 -10.29 -6.95 6.84
N SER A 73 -11.40 -6.24 6.71
CA SER A 73 -11.59 -5.13 5.76
C SER A 73 -11.79 -3.77 6.46
N ALA A 74 -11.58 -3.74 7.77
CA ALA A 74 -11.67 -2.56 8.63
C ALA A 74 -10.83 -2.77 9.91
N TYR A 75 -10.63 -1.72 10.70
CA TYR A 75 -10.02 -1.79 12.03
C TYR A 75 -11.03 -1.43 13.13
N TYR A 76 -10.99 -2.16 14.24
CA TYR A 76 -11.74 -1.86 15.45
C TYR A 76 -10.87 -1.04 16.41
N PHE A 77 -11.41 0.10 16.84
CA PHE A 77 -10.79 0.99 17.83
C PHE A 77 -11.68 1.00 19.07
N ASP A 78 -11.14 0.63 20.23
CA ASP A 78 -11.89 0.51 21.48
C ASP A 78 -12.14 1.84 22.21
N GLY A 79 -11.42 2.89 21.79
CA GLY A 79 -11.50 4.24 22.34
C GLY A 79 -10.61 4.51 23.54
N VAL A 80 -9.64 3.63 23.86
CA VAL A 80 -8.70 3.79 24.97
C VAL A 80 -7.36 4.35 24.48
N ASP A 81 -6.60 3.59 23.69
CA ASP A 81 -5.26 3.93 23.22
C ASP A 81 -4.95 3.42 21.79
N ASP A 82 -5.97 3.01 21.05
CA ASP A 82 -5.83 2.53 19.67
C ASP A 82 -5.57 3.65 18.66
N PHE A 83 -4.56 3.46 17.81
CA PHE A 83 -4.29 4.32 16.65
C PHE A 83 -3.54 3.56 15.54
N ILE A 84 -3.58 4.11 14.33
CA ILE A 84 -2.69 3.72 13.24
C ILE A 84 -1.82 4.92 12.94
N GLU A 85 -0.52 4.78 13.14
CA GLU A 85 0.46 5.84 12.92
C GLU A 85 1.05 5.72 11.53
N VAL A 86 1.20 6.84 10.84
CA VAL A 86 1.90 6.92 9.56
C VAL A 86 3.08 7.85 9.76
N ASP A 87 4.27 7.38 9.43
CA ASP A 87 5.47 8.18 9.55
C ASP A 87 5.36 9.44 8.70
N THR A 88 5.86 10.55 9.24
CA THR A 88 5.86 11.82 8.52
C THR A 88 6.85 11.76 7.36
N THR A 89 6.35 11.55 6.15
CA THR A 89 7.13 11.64 4.91
C THR A 89 6.98 13.02 4.26
N ASN A 90 7.89 13.38 3.35
CA ASN A 90 7.81 14.65 2.62
C ASN A 90 6.48 14.87 1.88
N ASN A 91 5.80 13.78 1.49
CA ASN A 91 4.53 13.85 0.74
C ASN A 91 3.30 14.04 1.66
N LEU A 92 3.47 13.86 2.97
CA LEU A 92 2.45 14.09 4.00
C LEU A 92 2.71 15.37 4.83
N LEU A 93 3.69 16.18 4.43
CA LEU A 93 3.93 17.50 5.03
C LEU A 93 2.97 18.54 4.48
N PHE A 94 1.81 18.66 5.11
CA PHE A 94 0.87 19.75 4.84
C PHE A 94 1.35 21.04 5.52
N ASN A 95 1.50 22.11 4.74
CA ASN A 95 1.75 23.44 5.27
C ASN A 95 0.45 24.27 5.29
N ASN A 96 0.48 25.45 5.90
CA ASN A 96 -0.71 26.31 6.02
C ASN A 96 -1.26 26.82 4.67
N SER A 97 -0.63 26.46 3.55
CA SER A 97 -1.03 26.84 2.18
C SER A 97 -1.40 25.63 1.32
N THR A 98 -1.28 24.40 1.81
CA THR A 98 -1.69 23.19 1.08
C THR A 98 -3.11 22.81 1.46
N SER A 99 -4.01 22.78 0.47
CA SER A 99 -5.33 22.17 0.61
C SER A 99 -5.25 20.67 0.34
N PHE A 100 -6.01 19.88 1.10
CA PHE A 100 -6.16 18.45 0.87
C PHE A 100 -7.61 18.03 1.10
N THR A 101 -7.94 16.82 0.65
CA THR A 101 -9.23 16.18 0.86
C THR A 101 -9.01 14.75 1.33
N ILE A 102 -9.88 14.27 2.23
CA ILE A 102 -9.99 12.87 2.60
C ILE A 102 -11.34 12.38 2.07
N ASN A 103 -11.33 11.24 1.36
CA ASN A 103 -12.51 10.66 0.72
C ASN A 103 -12.95 9.38 1.42
#